data_AF-A0A8J1VV93-F1
#
_entry.id   AF-A0A8J1VV93-F1
#
_cell.length_a   1.000
_cell.length_b   1.000
_cell.length_c   1.000
_cell.angle_alpha   90.00
_cell.angle_beta   90.00
_cell.angle_gamma   90.00
#
_symmetry.space_group_name_H-M   'P 1'
#
loop_
_entity.id
_entity.type
_entity.pdbx_description
1 polymer ?
#
loop_
_entity_poly.entity_id
_entity_poly.type
_entity_poly.pdbx_seq_one_letter_code
_entity_poly.pdbx_strand_id
1 'polypeptide(L)'
;MTILPILILDNGAYTIKAGISGIDWEPRVFPNSIARSRIEKKVFVGDEIEDCKDLSGLAYRRPFERGMLVNWDSEKVIWDRLFSSDVMKEQTSLLVTEPLFNLPNIAETYDQMVFEEWEFTSYFRCTPAALIPYGGLFGDQAPPECMILVDAGYSFTHVIPLRDRSEERR
;
A
#
# COMPACT_ATOMS: atom_id res chain seq x y z
N MET A 1 18.66 -6.49 -20.95
CA MET A 1 18.41 -5.91 -19.62
C MET A 1 17.44 -6.82 -18.91
N THR A 2 17.82 -7.41 -17.79
CA THR A 2 16.88 -8.15 -16.93
C THR A 2 15.99 -7.13 -16.24
N ILE A 3 14.68 -7.26 -16.41
CA ILE A 3 13.70 -6.41 -15.72
C ILE A 3 13.76 -6.82 -14.25
N LEU A 4 14.10 -5.88 -13.35
CA LEU A 4 14.06 -6.13 -11.92
C LEU A 4 12.61 -6.32 -11.46
N PRO A 5 12.35 -7.19 -10.48
CA PRO A 5 11.01 -7.36 -9.94
C PRO A 5 10.54 -6.03 -9.32
N ILE A 6 9.30 -5.67 -9.62
CA ILE A 6 8.65 -4.48 -9.04
C ILE A 6 7.57 -4.96 -8.08
N LEU A 7 7.77 -4.71 -6.79
CA LEU A 7 6.73 -4.88 -5.79
C LEU A 7 5.75 -3.71 -5.90
N ILE A 8 4.48 -4.02 -6.16
CA ILE A 8 3.38 -3.06 -6.13
C ILE A 8 2.73 -3.15 -4.77
N LEU A 9 2.60 -2.01 -4.09
CA LEU A 9 2.09 -1.90 -2.74
C LEU A 9 0.99 -0.83 -2.67
N ASP A 10 -0.25 -1.26 -2.60
CA ASP A 10 -1.38 -0.38 -2.28
C ASP A 10 -1.50 -0.24 -0.76
N ASN A 11 -0.93 0.82 -0.18
CA ASN A 11 -0.83 0.98 1.27
C ASN A 11 -2.07 1.64 1.88
N GLY A 12 -3.12 0.85 2.07
CA GLY A 12 -4.35 1.29 2.70
C GLY A 12 -4.33 1.23 4.24
N ALA A 13 -5.06 2.14 4.88
CA ALA A 13 -5.17 2.23 6.34
C ALA A 13 -5.86 1.02 7.03
N TYR A 14 -6.68 0.26 6.30
CA TYR A 14 -7.34 -0.95 6.82
C TYR A 14 -6.65 -2.23 6.35
N THR A 15 -6.28 -2.25 5.07
CA THR A 15 -5.66 -3.38 4.38
C THR A 15 -4.62 -2.85 3.42
N ILE A 16 -3.48 -3.52 3.37
CA ILE A 16 -2.46 -3.40 2.35
C ILE A 16 -2.75 -4.42 1.26
N LYS A 17 -2.53 -4.07 0.00
CA LYS A 17 -2.54 -5.04 -1.11
C LYS A 17 -1.16 -5.06 -1.75
N ALA A 18 -0.58 -6.23 -1.93
CA ALA A 18 0.79 -6.38 -2.41
C ALA A 18 0.90 -7.46 -3.48
N GLY A 19 1.74 -7.24 -4.48
CA GLY A 19 2.06 -8.24 -5.51
C GLY A 19 3.24 -7.80 -6.38
N ILE A 20 3.95 -8.77 -6.96
CA ILE A 20 5.07 -8.54 -7.87
C ILE A 20 4.55 -8.41 -9.30
N SER A 21 4.85 -7.27 -9.93
CA SER A 21 4.45 -6.98 -11.30
C SER A 21 4.89 -8.07 -12.28
N GLY A 22 3.95 -8.54 -13.11
CA GLY A 22 4.19 -9.58 -14.12
C GLY A 22 4.31 -11.01 -13.58
N ILE A 23 4.26 -11.21 -12.26
CA ILE A 23 4.27 -12.52 -11.60
C ILE A 23 2.92 -12.79 -10.96
N ASP A 24 2.47 -11.88 -10.10
CA ASP A 24 1.23 -12.04 -9.34
C ASP A 24 0.05 -11.47 -10.13
N TRP A 25 -0.93 -12.33 -10.42
CA TRP A 25 -2.17 -11.92 -11.09
C TRP A 25 -3.19 -11.32 -10.11
N GLU A 26 -3.24 -11.86 -8.89
CA GLU A 26 -4.07 -11.33 -7.80
C GLU A 26 -3.16 -10.84 -6.68
N PRO A 27 -3.42 -9.65 -6.11
CA PRO A 27 -2.62 -9.16 -5.01
C PRO A 27 -2.95 -9.94 -3.74
N ARG A 28 -1.94 -10.19 -2.92
CA ARG A 28 -2.14 -10.60 -1.52
C ARG A 28 -2.78 -9.44 -0.76
N VAL A 29 -3.86 -9.70 -0.04
CA VAL A 29 -4.50 -8.72 0.85
C VAL A 29 -4.04 -8.99 2.28
N PHE A 30 -3.58 -7.95 2.96
CA PHE A 30 -2.95 -8.04 4.28
C PHE A 30 -3.58 -7.02 5.23
N PRO A 31 -4.07 -7.39 6.44
CA PRO A 31 -4.58 -6.42 7.39
C PRO A 31 -3.50 -5.41 7.81
N ASN A 32 -3.76 -4.12 7.66
CA ASN A 32 -2.83 -3.08 8.09
C ASN A 32 -3.02 -2.75 9.58
N SER A 33 -2.75 -3.73 10.44
CA SER A 33 -2.89 -3.55 11.89
C SER A 33 -2.07 -4.54 12.70
N ILE A 34 -1.76 -4.14 13.93
CA ILE A 34 -1.24 -5.02 14.97
C ILE A 34 -2.37 -5.23 15.99
N ALA A 35 -2.59 -6.46 16.43
CA ALA A 35 -3.58 -6.77 17.46
C ALA A 35 -2.92 -7.44 18.67
N ARG A 36 -3.23 -6.97 19.87
CA ARG A 36 -2.78 -7.60 21.12
C ARG A 36 -3.93 -8.35 21.78
N SER A 37 -3.80 -9.65 21.93
CA SER A 37 -4.73 -10.47 22.72
C SER A 37 -4.38 -10.40 24.20
N ARG A 38 -5.33 -9.98 25.02
CA ARG A 38 -5.18 -10.00 26.49
C ARG A 38 -5.23 -11.42 27.05
N ILE A 39 -5.97 -12.30 26.40
CA ILE A 39 -6.21 -13.68 26.83
C ILE A 39 -4.99 -14.53 26.50
N GLU A 40 -4.56 -14.50 25.24
CA GLU A 40 -3.38 -15.26 24.77
C GLU A 40 -2.06 -14.59 25.14
N LYS A 41 -2.10 -13.33 25.62
CA LYS A 41 -0.93 -12.48 25.91
C LYS A 41 0.04 -12.37 24.73
N LYS A 42 -0.47 -12.55 23.51
CA LYS A 42 0.26 -12.53 22.24
C LYS A 42 -0.04 -11.26 21.45
N VAL A 43 0.94 -10.81 20.68
CA VAL A 43 0.80 -9.78 19.65
C VAL A 43 0.74 -10.49 18.30
N PHE A 44 -0.26 -10.14 17.49
CA PHE A 44 -0.49 -10.62 16.15
C PHE A 44 -0.26 -9.47 15.17
N VAL A 45 0.47 -9.72 14.09
CA VAL A 45 0.79 -8.72 13.07
C VAL A 45 0.11 -9.08 11.77
N GLY A 46 -0.81 -8.23 11.33
CA GLY A 46 -1.49 -8.38 10.04
C GLY A 46 -2.27 -9.68 9.89
N ASP A 47 -1.83 -10.57 8.99
CA ASP A 47 -2.50 -11.83 8.70
C ASP A 47 -2.52 -12.82 9.89
N GLU A 48 -1.58 -12.72 10.84
CA GLU A 48 -1.61 -13.55 12.06
C GLU A 48 -2.85 -13.29 12.92
N ILE A 49 -3.54 -12.18 12.71
CA ILE A 49 -4.76 -11.85 13.46
C ILE A 49 -5.85 -12.91 13.21
N GLU A 50 -5.85 -13.54 12.04
CA GLU A 50 -6.78 -14.62 11.70
C GLU A 50 -6.52 -15.91 12.51
N ASP A 51 -5.30 -16.10 13.00
CA ASP A 51 -4.94 -17.23 13.86
C ASP A 51 -5.40 -17.04 15.33
N CYS A 52 -5.90 -15.86 15.68
CA CYS A 52 -6.37 -15.60 17.03
C CYS A 52 -7.69 -16.34 17.31
N LYS A 53 -7.68 -17.17 18.35
CA LYS A 53 -8.82 -18.04 18.68
C LYS A 53 -9.98 -17.27 19.31
N ASP A 54 -9.68 -16.15 19.95
CA ASP A 54 -10.66 -15.31 20.64
C ASP A 54 -10.49 -13.84 20.27
N LEU A 55 -11.37 -13.37 19.39
CA LEU A 55 -11.37 -12.00 18.88
C LEU A 55 -11.92 -10.97 19.90
N SER A 56 -12.64 -11.42 20.94
CA SER A 56 -13.32 -10.51 21.88
C SER A 56 -12.36 -9.72 22.76
N GLY A 57 -11.13 -10.23 22.94
CA GLY A 57 -10.08 -9.63 23.76
C GLY A 57 -9.01 -8.86 22.98
N LEU A 58 -9.20 -8.61 21.69
CA LEU A 58 -8.19 -7.96 20.84
C LEU A 58 -8.20 -6.43 20.98
N ALA A 59 -7.03 -5.89 21.32
CA ALA A 59 -6.75 -4.46 21.22
C ALA A 59 -6.00 -4.18 19.91
N TYR A 60 -6.66 -3.54 18.95
CA TYR A 60 -6.07 -3.18 17.68
C TYR A 60 -5.29 -1.86 17.77
N ARG A 61 -4.14 -1.83 17.11
CA ARG A 61 -3.36 -0.63 16.83
C ARG A 61 -3.13 -0.54 15.34
N ARG A 62 -3.49 0.60 14.75
CA ARG A 62 -3.25 0.89 13.35
C ARG A 62 -2.16 1.94 13.23
N PRO A 63 -1.30 1.84 12.20
CA PRO A 63 -0.30 2.85 11.92
C PRO A 63 -0.91 4.13 11.32
N PHE A 64 -2.09 4.01 10.69
CA PHE A 64 -2.85 5.12 10.13
C PHE A 64 -3.88 5.68 11.11
N GLU A 65 -3.95 7.01 11.21
CA GLU A 65 -5.02 7.75 11.88
C GLU A 65 -5.65 8.75 10.91
N ARG A 66 -6.99 8.71 10.81
CA ARG A 66 -7.76 9.55 9.86
C ARG A 66 -7.13 9.52 8.46
N GLY A 67 -6.76 8.32 7.98
CA GLY A 67 -6.18 8.08 6.66
C GLY A 67 -4.77 8.62 6.43
N MET A 68 -4.09 9.12 7.46
CA MET A 68 -2.69 9.55 7.40
C MET A 68 -1.81 8.56 8.16
N LEU A 69 -0.63 8.24 7.62
CA LEU A 69 0.33 7.39 8.30
C LEU A 69 1.03 8.18 9.42
N VAL A 70 0.77 7.83 10.68
CA VAL A 70 1.26 8.59 11.85
C VAL A 70 2.21 7.80 12.75
N ASN A 71 2.31 6.49 12.56
CA ASN A 71 3.06 5.62 13.46
C ASN A 71 3.87 4.58 12.67
N TRP A 72 5.06 5.02 12.28
CA TRP A 72 6.02 4.25 11.50
C TRP A 72 6.58 3.03 12.23
N ASP A 73 6.68 3.04 13.56
CA ASP A 73 7.12 1.86 14.31
C ASP A 73 6.16 0.67 14.10
N SER A 74 4.85 0.95 14.05
CA SER A 74 3.85 -0.09 13.76
C SER A 74 3.81 -0.46 12.28
N GLU A 75 3.94 0.52 11.38
CA GLU A 75 3.99 0.25 9.93
C GLU A 75 5.20 -0.63 9.59
N LYS A 76 6.37 -0.32 10.17
CA LYS A 76 7.60 -1.07 9.95
C LYS A 76 7.43 -2.54 10.33
N VAL A 77 6.86 -2.82 11.51
CA VAL A 77 6.60 -4.20 11.95
C VAL A 77 5.66 -4.95 10.98
N ILE A 78 4.66 -4.26 10.44
CA ILE A 78 3.74 -4.82 9.45
C ILE A 78 4.44 -5.07 8.11
N TRP A 79 5.23 -4.10 7.63
CA TRP A 79 5.96 -4.19 6.38
C TRP A 79 7.11 -5.19 6.43
N ASP A 80 7.85 -5.30 7.53
CA ASP A 80 8.90 -6.31 7.71
C ASP A 80 8.33 -7.73 7.57
N ARG A 81 7.08 -7.94 8.02
CA ARG A 81 6.35 -9.20 7.84
C ARG A 81 5.88 -9.38 6.39
N LEU A 82 5.40 -8.32 5.76
CA LEU A 82 4.94 -8.35 4.37
C LEU A 82 6.09 -8.60 3.39
N PHE A 83 7.24 -7.98 3.63
CA PHE A 83 8.47 -8.05 2.84
C PHE A 83 9.37 -9.20 3.28
N SER A 84 8.81 -10.27 3.84
CA SER A 84 9.61 -11.45 4.18
C SER A 84 10.42 -11.91 2.96
N SER A 85 11.52 -12.62 3.19
CA SER A 85 12.45 -13.05 2.13
C SER A 85 11.79 -13.87 1.00
N ASP A 86 10.62 -14.44 1.27
CA ASP A 86 9.82 -15.17 0.28
C ASP A 86 9.10 -14.24 -0.71
N VAL A 87 8.85 -12.98 -0.31
CA VAL A 87 8.12 -11.94 -1.06
C VAL A 87 9.08 -10.91 -1.66
N MET A 88 10.07 -10.43 -0.90
CA MET A 88 11.06 -9.46 -1.37
C MET A 88 12.41 -10.16 -1.61
N LYS A 89 12.90 -10.09 -2.85
CA LYS A 89 14.24 -10.59 -3.22
C LYS A 89 15.23 -9.44 -3.25
N GLU A 90 16.53 -9.76 -3.20
CA GLU A 90 17.59 -8.79 -3.51
C GLU A 90 17.29 -8.10 -4.85
N GLN A 91 17.53 -6.79 -4.92
CA GLN A 91 17.33 -5.95 -6.11
C GLN A 91 15.86 -5.77 -6.54
N THR A 92 14.93 -5.69 -5.59
CA THR A 92 13.53 -5.34 -5.86
C THR A 92 13.35 -3.82 -5.92
N SER A 93 12.48 -3.35 -6.82
CA SER A 93 11.99 -1.96 -6.88
C SER A 93 10.59 -1.86 -6.29
N LEU A 94 10.20 -0.70 -5.75
CA LEU A 94 8.91 -0.47 -5.11
C LEU A 94 8.06 0.54 -5.88
N LEU A 95 6.81 0.18 -6.16
CA LEU A 95 5.73 1.12 -6.47
C LEU A 95 4.78 1.14 -5.27
N VAL A 96 4.58 2.29 -4.63
CA VAL A 96 3.67 2.42 -3.48
C VAL A 96 2.59 3.47 -3.74
N THR A 97 1.38 3.22 -3.24
CA THR A 97 0.32 4.22 -3.20
C THR A 97 0.33 5.00 -1.88
N GLU A 98 0.02 6.29 -1.96
CA GLU A 98 -0.19 7.16 -0.79
C GLU A 98 -1.52 7.92 -0.85
N PRO A 99 -2.04 8.43 0.28
CA PRO A 99 -3.26 9.24 0.30
C PRO A 99 -3.17 10.46 -0.63
N LEU A 100 -4.30 10.84 -1.25
CA LEU A 100 -4.39 11.96 -2.21
C LEU A 100 -3.84 13.29 -1.67
N PHE A 101 -4.06 13.55 -0.38
CA PHE A 101 -3.62 14.77 0.31
C PHE A 101 -2.60 14.44 1.41
N ASN A 102 -1.57 13.65 1.07
CA ASN A 102 -0.53 13.32 2.04
C ASN A 102 0.30 14.57 2.43
N LEU A 103 0.86 14.56 3.63
CA LEU A 103 1.69 15.67 4.12
C LEU A 103 3.15 15.48 3.68
N PRO A 104 3.87 16.55 3.30
CA PRO A 104 5.25 16.45 2.83
C PRO A 104 6.19 15.73 3.81
N ASN A 105 6.03 15.96 5.12
CA ASN A 105 6.85 15.30 6.13
C ASN A 105 6.62 13.78 6.20
N ILE A 106 5.40 13.31 5.94
CA ILE A 106 5.10 11.87 5.88
C ILE A 106 5.74 11.28 4.62
N ALA A 107 5.65 11.98 3.50
CA ALA A 107 6.30 11.62 2.24
C ALA A 107 7.84 11.52 2.39
N GLU A 108 8.47 12.48 3.08
CA GLU A 108 9.91 12.41 3.39
C GLU A 108 10.26 11.18 4.25
N THR A 109 9.43 10.84 5.24
CA THR A 109 9.67 9.63 6.05
C THR A 109 9.52 8.35 5.22
N TYR A 110 8.55 8.28 4.31
CA TYR A 110 8.46 7.16 3.36
C TYR A 110 9.77 7.01 2.57
N ASP A 111 10.32 8.11 2.04
CA ASP A 111 11.54 8.07 1.23
C ASP A 111 12.73 7.53 2.03
N GLN A 112 12.89 8.01 3.27
CA GLN A 112 13.91 7.51 4.20
C GLN A 112 13.73 6.02 4.48
N MET A 113 12.53 5.61 4.89
CA MET A 113 12.29 4.20 5.24
C MET A 113 12.53 3.26 4.06
N VAL A 114 12.07 3.62 2.86
CA VAL A 114 12.22 2.78 1.65
C VAL A 114 13.69 2.57 1.27
N PHE A 115 14.52 3.60 1.33
CA PHE A 115 15.92 3.49 0.92
C PHE A 115 16.86 3.08 2.04
N GLU A 116 16.65 3.56 3.28
CA GLU A 116 17.58 3.33 4.39
C GLU A 116 17.25 2.05 5.17
N GLU A 117 15.96 1.71 5.34
CA GLU A 117 15.57 0.53 6.12
C GLU A 117 15.37 -0.72 5.27
N TRP A 118 14.81 -0.57 4.06
CA TRP A 118 14.52 -1.72 3.17
C TRP A 118 15.38 -1.77 1.91
N GLU A 119 16.23 -0.76 1.67
CA GLU A 119 17.23 -0.76 0.60
C GLU A 119 16.67 -1.10 -0.80
N PHE A 120 15.44 -0.66 -1.11
CA PHE A 120 14.86 -0.86 -2.44
C PHE A 120 15.73 -0.19 -3.53
N THR A 121 15.87 -0.87 -4.68
CA THR A 121 16.75 -0.40 -5.76
C THR A 121 16.24 0.89 -6.42
N SER A 122 14.93 0.99 -6.58
CA SER A 122 14.26 2.20 -7.03
C SER A 122 12.85 2.26 -6.47
N TYR A 123 12.27 3.44 -6.52
CA TYR A 123 11.04 3.76 -5.80
C TYR A 123 10.17 4.73 -6.60
N PHE A 124 8.88 4.45 -6.68
CA PHE A 124 7.88 5.35 -7.24
C PHE A 124 6.67 5.41 -6.31
N ARG A 125 6.33 6.62 -5.83
CA ARG A 125 5.15 6.89 -5.02
C ARG A 125 4.14 7.70 -5.81
N CYS A 126 2.88 7.32 -5.72
CA CYS A 126 1.78 8.02 -6.38
C CYS A 126 0.46 7.84 -5.63
N THR A 127 -0.58 8.55 -6.05
CA THR A 127 -1.92 8.32 -5.51
C THR A 127 -2.58 7.13 -6.22
N PRO A 128 -3.49 6.39 -5.57
CA PRO A 128 -4.24 5.30 -6.24
C PRO A 128 -4.94 5.77 -7.53
N ALA A 129 -5.47 7.00 -7.52
CA ALA A 129 -6.16 7.59 -8.66
C ALA A 129 -5.27 7.74 -9.91
N ALA A 130 -3.97 7.98 -9.72
CA ALA A 130 -3.02 8.10 -10.84
C ALA A 130 -2.80 6.77 -11.58
N LEU A 131 -3.11 5.64 -10.95
CA LEU A 131 -2.93 4.30 -11.52
C LEU A 131 -4.17 3.81 -12.28
N ILE A 132 -5.34 4.41 -12.08
CA ILE A 132 -6.61 3.97 -12.68
C ILE A 132 -6.56 3.87 -14.21
N PRO A 133 -5.99 4.83 -14.96
CA PRO A 133 -5.90 4.72 -16.42
C PRO A 133 -5.03 3.55 -16.92
N TYR A 134 -4.14 3.02 -16.08
CA TYR A 134 -3.21 1.94 -16.42
C TYR A 134 -3.69 0.57 -15.95
N GLY A 135 -4.82 0.50 -15.24
CA GLY A 135 -5.42 -0.74 -14.77
C GLY A 135 -6.30 -1.40 -15.83
N GLY A 136 -6.85 -2.57 -15.50
CA GLY A 136 -7.74 -3.33 -16.39
C GLY A 136 -9.17 -2.81 -16.50
N LEU A 137 -9.51 -1.67 -15.90
CA LEU A 137 -10.89 -1.17 -15.80
C LEU A 137 -11.54 -0.93 -17.18
N PHE A 138 -10.75 -0.52 -18.16
CA PHE A 138 -11.21 -0.20 -19.51
C PHE A 138 -10.99 -1.34 -20.52
N GLY A 139 -10.46 -2.49 -20.09
CA GLY A 139 -10.10 -3.59 -20.98
C GLY A 139 -9.14 -3.14 -22.09
N ASP A 140 -9.47 -3.49 -23.33
CA ASP A 140 -8.68 -3.08 -24.51
C ASP A 140 -8.98 -1.64 -24.99
N GLN A 141 -9.92 -0.94 -24.35
CA GLN A 141 -10.28 0.43 -24.72
C GLN A 141 -9.33 1.42 -24.07
N ALA A 142 -9.02 2.50 -24.78
CA ALA A 142 -8.31 3.62 -24.19
C ALA A 142 -9.15 4.22 -23.04
N PRO A 143 -8.51 4.62 -21.92
CA PRO A 143 -9.20 5.36 -20.86
C PRO A 143 -9.86 6.64 -21.42
N PRO A 144 -11.04 7.04 -20.91
CA PRO A 144 -11.63 8.32 -21.27
C PRO A 144 -10.69 9.50 -20.97
N GLU A 145 -10.64 10.50 -21.85
CA GLU A 145 -9.82 11.71 -21.64
C GLU A 145 -10.17 12.43 -20.33
N CYS A 146 -11.45 12.43 -19.95
CA CYS A 146 -11.95 13.03 -18.72
C CYS A 146 -12.80 12.01 -17.96
N MET A 147 -12.53 11.84 -16.67
CA MET A 147 -13.28 10.93 -15.82
C MET A 147 -13.39 11.47 -14.39
N ILE A 148 -14.41 11.03 -13.65
CA ILE A 148 -14.54 11.29 -12.22
C ILE A 148 -14.39 9.96 -11.51
N LEU A 149 -13.36 9.84 -10.68
CA LEU A 149 -13.16 8.70 -9.80
C LEU A 149 -13.86 8.94 -8.47
N VAL A 150 -14.74 8.03 -8.07
CA VAL A 150 -15.29 7.99 -6.71
C VAL A 150 -14.59 6.85 -5.97
N ASP A 151 -13.57 7.21 -5.18
CA ASP A 151 -12.78 6.26 -4.41
C ASP A 151 -13.29 6.22 -2.96
N ALA A 152 -13.94 5.13 -2.59
CA ALA A 152 -14.53 4.91 -1.27
C ALA A 152 -13.73 3.85 -0.51
N GLY A 153 -12.92 4.30 0.45
CA GLY A 153 -12.10 3.43 1.29
C GLY A 153 -12.47 3.52 2.77
N TYR A 154 -11.62 2.93 3.61
CA TYR A 154 -11.83 2.87 5.06
C TYR A 154 -11.82 4.25 5.74
N SER A 155 -10.88 5.12 5.38
CA SER A 155 -10.70 6.41 6.05
C SER A 155 -11.48 7.55 5.39
N PHE A 156 -11.68 7.48 4.07
CA PHE A 156 -12.22 8.57 3.29
C PHE A 156 -13.03 8.06 2.10
N THR A 157 -13.92 8.93 1.61
CA THR A 157 -14.45 8.86 0.25
C THR A 157 -14.00 10.10 -0.50
N HIS A 158 -13.23 9.92 -1.57
CA HIS A 158 -12.76 11.01 -2.43
C HIS A 158 -13.53 11.00 -3.75
N VAL A 159 -13.85 12.19 -4.25
CA VAL A 159 -14.36 12.40 -5.61
C VAL A 159 -13.30 13.18 -6.37
N ILE A 160 -12.63 12.51 -7.30
CA ILE A 160 -11.39 12.99 -7.92
C ILE A 160 -11.63 13.14 -9.43
N PRO A 161 -11.65 14.38 -9.96
CA PRO A 161 -11.64 14.58 -11.40
C PRO A 161 -10.25 14.21 -11.94
N LEU A 162 -10.20 13.34 -12.94
CA LEU A 162 -9.01 12.96 -13.68
C LEU A 162 -9.15 13.44 -15.12
N ARG A 163 -8.05 13.95 -15.65
CA ARG A 163 -7.93 14.33 -17.06
C ARG A 163 -6.62 13.78 -17.59
N ASP A 164 -6.67 13.11 -18.74
CA ASP A 164 -5.47 12.69 -19.45
C ASP A 164 -4.67 13.94 -19.87
N ARG A 165 -3.40 13.97 -19.48
CA ARG A 165 -2.47 15.06 -19.82
C ARG A 165 -1.44 14.63 -20.85
N SER A 166 -1.64 13.49 -21.52
CA SER A 166 -0.75 12.98 -22.55
C SER A 166 -0.49 14.00 -23.68
N GLU A 167 -1.44 14.90 -23.97
CA GLU A 167 -1.28 15.96 -24.98
C GLU A 167 -0.58 17.24 -24.49
N GLU A 168 -0.50 17.50 -23.18
CA GLU A 168 0.16 18.71 -22.63
C GLU A 168 1.69 18.57 -22.52
N ARG A 169 2.24 17.39 -22.84
CA ARG A 169 3.70 17.10 -22.83
C ARG A 169 4.36 17.21 -24.22
N ARG A 170 3.70 17.80 -25.21
CA ARG A 170 4.27 18.09 -26.55
C ARG A 170 4.72 19.54 -26.69
#